data_AF-A0A937U111-F1
#
_entry.id   AF-A0A937U111-F1
#
_cell.length_a   1.000
_cell.length_b   1.000
_cell.length_c   1.000
_cell.angle_alpha   90.00
_cell.angle_beta   90.00
_cell.angle_gamma   90.00
#
_symmetry.space_group_name_H-M   'P 1'
#
loop_
_entity.id
_entity.type
_entity.pdbx_description
1 polymer ?
#
loop_
_entity_poly.entity_id
_entity_poly.type
_entity_poly.pdbx_seq_one_letter_code
_entity_poly.pdbx_strand_id
1 'polypeptide(L)' 'MPNEETQPPEEGKLVGKITHYFGNIGVAVIELSGVLKVGDTIRIVGGATDFTQVVESIEM' A
#
# COMPACT_ATOMS: atom_id res chain seq x y z
N MET A 1 14.93 -4.05 -33.16
CA MET A 1 14.48 -2.66 -32.92
C MET A 1 13.64 -2.70 -31.66
N PRO A 2 13.90 -1.78 -30.72
CA PRO A 2 13.64 -1.95 -29.30
C PRO A 2 12.17 -1.69 -28.99
N ASN A 3 11.57 -2.56 -28.19
CA ASN A 3 10.33 -2.23 -27.51
C ASN A 3 10.72 -1.37 -26.30
N GLU A 4 11.09 -0.10 -26.56
CA GLU A 4 11.13 0.97 -25.57
C GLU A 4 9.69 1.39 -25.24
N GLU A 5 8.94 0.47 -24.66
CA GLU A 5 7.86 0.85 -23.77
C GLU A 5 8.53 0.93 -22.39
N THR A 6 9.08 2.11 -22.09
CA THR A 6 9.33 2.49 -20.71
C THR A 6 8.02 2.29 -19.96
N GLN A 7 7.88 1.13 -19.31
CA GLN A 7 6.87 0.91 -18.30
C GLN A 7 7.01 2.11 -17.37
N PRO A 8 6.05 3.06 -17.34
CA PRO A 8 6.13 4.19 -16.43
C PRO A 8 6.34 3.59 -15.05
N PRO A 9 7.30 4.10 -14.25
CA PRO A 9 7.68 3.47 -12.99
C PRO A 9 6.41 3.21 -12.23
N GLU A 10 6.10 1.92 -11.97
CA GLU A 10 4.79 1.48 -11.51
C GLU A 10 4.26 2.44 -10.45
N GLU A 11 3.39 3.35 -10.89
CA GLU A 11 2.74 4.33 -10.03
C GLU A 11 1.78 3.48 -9.23
N GLY A 12 2.28 2.94 -8.11
CA GLY A 12 1.52 2.07 -7.24
C GLY A 12 0.16 2.71 -7.03
N LYS A 13 -0.89 2.06 -7.53
CA LYS A 13 -2.23 2.63 -7.53
C LYS A 13 -2.56 2.99 -6.08
N LEU A 14 -2.90 4.24 -5.83
CA LEU A 14 -3.19 4.70 -4.48
C LEU A 14 -4.39 3.91 -3.95
N VAL A 15 -4.10 2.91 -3.11
CA VAL A 15 -5.08 1.99 -2.53
C VAL A 15 -5.85 2.65 -1.39
N GLY A 16 -5.21 3.57 -0.67
CA GLY A 16 -5.83 4.35 0.39
C GLY A 16 -4.84 5.25 1.13
N LYS A 17 -5.33 5.95 2.15
CA LYS A 17 -4.52 6.77 3.06
C LYS A 17 -4.68 6.29 4.49
N ILE A 18 -3.58 6.19 5.22
CA ILE A 18 -3.63 5.85 6.65
C ILE A 18 -4.22 7.06 7.39
N THR A 19 -5.36 6.87 8.05
CA THR A 19 -6.02 7.90 8.87
C THR A 19 -5.65 7.76 10.34
N HIS A 20 -5.36 6.53 10.78
CA HIS A 20 -4.94 6.26 12.15
C HIS A 20 -3.97 5.09 12.20
N TYR A 21 -3.04 5.10 13.16
CA TYR A 21 -2.11 4.00 13.38
C TYR A 21 -1.97 3.69 14.86
N PHE A 22 -2.35 2.46 15.24
CA PHE A 22 -2.23 1.94 16.58
C PHE A 22 -0.89 1.21 16.76
N GLY A 23 0.18 1.96 17.01
CA GLY A 23 1.53 1.41 17.17
C GLY A 23 1.68 0.37 18.28
N ASN A 24 0.82 0.39 19.31
CA ASN A 24 0.84 -0.60 20.39
C ASN A 24 0.47 -2.02 19.93
N ILE A 25 -0.36 -2.13 18.89
CA ILE A 25 -0.86 -3.41 18.37
C ILE A 25 -0.49 -3.64 16.89
N GLY A 26 0.21 -2.68 16.27
CA GLY A 26 0.63 -2.77 14.86
C GLY A 26 -0.51 -2.66 13.84
N VAL A 27 -1.66 -2.08 14.21
CA VAL A 27 -2.84 -1.97 13.33
C VAL A 27 -2.92 -0.57 12.72
N ALA A 28 -3.05 -0.48 11.40
CA ALA A 28 -3.30 0.77 10.69
C ALA A 28 -4.76 0.84 10.21
N VAL A 29 -5.43 1.95 10.47
CA VAL A 29 -6.72 2.30 9.85
C VAL A 29 -6.43 3.03 8.56
N ILE A 30 -6.93 2.48 7.45
CA ILE A 30 -6.69 2.99 6.11
C ILE A 30 -8.04 3.35 5.50
N GLU A 31 -8.18 4.60 5.06
CA GLU A 31 -9.28 5.01 4.20
C GLU A 31 -8.97 4.51 2.79
N LEU A 32 -9.57 3.38 2.43
CA LEU A 32 -9.40 2.77 1.11
C LEU A 32 -10.13 3.60 0.05
N SER A 33 -9.39 4.03 -0.96
CA SER A 33 -9.94 4.66 -2.18
C SER A 33 -9.96 3.67 -3.36
N GLY A 34 -9.31 2.52 -3.20
CA GLY A 34 -9.24 1.45 -4.20
C GLY A 34 -9.64 0.10 -3.63
N VAL A 35 -9.40 -0.94 -4.44
CA VAL A 35 -9.61 -2.33 -4.02
C VAL A 35 -8.32 -2.80 -3.35
N LEU A 36 -8.44 -3.30 -2.13
CA LEU A 36 -7.38 -3.99 -1.39
C LEU A 36 -7.84 -5.43 -1.11
N LYS A 37 -7.00 -6.42 -1.38
CA LYS A 37 -7.28 -7.82 -1.05
C LYS A 37 -6.24 -8.40 -0.11
N VAL A 38 -6.66 -9.40 0.64
CA VAL A 38 -5.75 -10.26 1.40
C VAL A 38 -4.83 -10.98 0.41
N GLY A 39 -3.53 -10.95 0.67
CA GLY A 39 -2.48 -11.44 -0.21
C GLY A 39 -1.84 -10.39 -1.12
N ASP A 40 -2.41 -9.19 -1.22
CA ASP A 40 -1.79 -8.10 -1.98
C ASP A 40 -0.55 -7.57 -1.24
N THR A 41 0.46 -7.16 -1.99
CA THR A 41 1.63 -6.46 -1.45
C THR A 41 1.40 -4.97 -1.56
N ILE A 42 1.35 -4.28 -0.42
CA ILE A 42 1.22 -2.82 -0.36
C ILE A 42 2.52 -2.18 0.07
N ARG A 43 2.79 -0.97 -0.46
CA ARG A 43 3.88 -0.12 0.01
C ARG A 43 3.30 1.00 0.87
N ILE A 44 3.76 1.07 2.11
CA ILE A 44 3.39 2.11 3.05
C ILE A 44 4.52 3.13 3.05
N VAL A 45 4.19 4.35 2.63
CA VAL A 45 5.11 5.49 2.59
C VAL A 45 4.55 6.60 3.47
N GLY A 46 5.34 7.00 4.46
CA GLY A 46 5.12 8.12 5.36
C GLY A 46 6.42 8.90 5.52
N GLY A 47 6.37 10.06 6.18
CA GLY A 47 7.49 11.02 6.19
C GLY A 47 8.88 10.44 6.50
N ALA A 48 8.98 9.48 7.41
CA ALA A 48 10.23 8.79 7.75
C ALA A 48 10.17 7.26 7.57
N THR A 49 9.07 6.75 7.01
CA THR A 49 8.74 5.33 7.06
C THR A 49 8.40 4.86 5.66
N ASP A 50 9.20 3.98 5.10
CA ASP A 50 8.97 3.38 3.79
C ASP A 50 9.19 1.88 3.90
N PHE A 51 8.11 1.11 3.81
CA PHE A 51 8.21 -0.35 3.81
C PHE A 51 7.09 -0.97 3.00
N THR A 52 7.36 -2.16 2.48
CA THR A 52 6.37 -3.01 1.85
C THR A 52 5.88 -4.07 2.82
N GLN A 53 4.58 -4.31 2.83
CA GLN A 53 3.95 -5.33 3.64
C GLN A 53 2.92 -6.09 2.82
N VAL A 54 2.87 -7.41 3.03
CA VAL A 54 1.81 -8.25 2.46
C VAL A 54 0.59 -8.18 3.38
N VAL A 55 -0.59 -7.99 2.80
CA VAL A 55 -1.84 -7.97 3.56
C VAL A 55 -2.17 -9.39 4.01
N GLU A 56 -1.94 -9.68 5.28
CA GLU A 56 -2.24 -11.01 5.85
C GLU A 56 -3.72 -11.15 6.22
N SER A 57 -4.38 -10.06 6.64
CA SER A 57 -5.79 -10.05 7.07
C SER A 57 -6.36 -8.63 6.99
N ILE A 58 -7.68 -8.52 6.77
CA ILE A 58 -8.43 -7.25 6.76
C ILE A 58 -9.62 -7.41 7.70
N GLU A 59 -9.77 -6.46 8.63
CA GLU A 59 -10.91 -6.37 9.54
C GLU A 59 -11.77 -5.15 9.12
N MET A 60 -13.11 -5.27 9.20
CA MET A 60 -14.08 -4.24 8.76
C MET A 60 -14.80 -3.60 9.95
#